data_AF-A0A1G0X1K7-F1
#
_entry.id   AF-A0A1G0X1K7-F1
#
_cell.length_a   1.000
_cell.length_b   1.000
_cell.length_c   1.000
_cell.angle_alpha   90.00
_cell.angle_beta   90.00
_cell.angle_gamma   90.00
#
_symmetry.space_group_name_H-M   'P 1'
#
loop_
_entity.id
_entity.type
_entity.pdbx_description
1 polymer ?
#
loop_
_entity_poly.entity_id
_entity_poly.type
_entity_poly.pdbx_seq_one_letter_code
_entity_poly.pdbx_strand_id
1 'polypeptide(L)'
;MNNTDSDKPIGIFDSGIGGLTVVKRFLTALPNENIIYFGDTARVPYGSKSNSTVIEYSLQDARFLLSKNVKAIVVACNTASSVAIDELRKTFDIPIIGMIGPGSKAALKETKNKKVGVIGTRATISNSAYAKR
;
A
#
# COMPACT_ATOMS: atom_id res chain seq x y z
N MET A 1 -19.03 13.04 10.56
CA MET A 1 -17.98 12.10 10.99
C MET A 1 -17.87 12.25 12.49
N ASN A 2 -18.22 11.21 13.25
CA ASN A 2 -18.22 11.28 14.71
C ASN A 2 -16.78 11.31 15.24
N ASN A 3 -16.55 12.07 16.31
CA ASN A 3 -15.25 12.34 16.93
C ASN A 3 -14.47 11.08 17.39
N THR A 4 -15.08 9.90 17.33
CA THR A 4 -14.51 8.61 17.75
C THR A 4 -13.61 7.94 16.71
N ASP A 5 -13.65 8.37 15.43
CA ASP A 5 -12.75 7.82 14.39
C ASP A 5 -11.35 8.43 14.43
N SER A 6 -11.17 9.57 15.11
CA SER A 6 -9.88 10.25 15.28
C SER A 6 -8.82 9.32 15.87
N ASP A 7 -9.20 8.55 16.90
CA ASP A 7 -8.24 7.83 17.75
C ASP A 7 -7.94 6.41 17.25
N LYS A 8 -8.64 5.96 16.21
CA LYS A 8 -8.43 4.66 15.59
C LYS A 8 -7.09 4.62 14.84
N PRO A 9 -6.37 3.49 14.85
CA PRO A 9 -5.07 3.38 14.21
C PRO A 9 -5.16 3.39 12.67
N ILE A 10 -4.05 3.73 12.03
CA ILE A 10 -3.82 3.49 10.60
C ILE A 10 -3.24 2.08 10.44
N GLY A 11 -3.90 1.25 9.63
CA GLY A 11 -3.39 -0.05 9.24
C GLY A 11 -2.39 0.08 8.10
N ILE A 12 -1.24 -0.59 8.20
CA ILE A 12 -0.24 -0.63 7.13
C ILE A 12 0.09 -2.10 6.87
N PHE A 13 -0.01 -2.57 5.63
CA PHE A 13 0.46 -3.92 5.30
C PHE A 13 1.48 -3.96 4.16
N ASP A 14 2.35 -4.96 4.21
CA ASP A 14 3.32 -5.30 3.18
C ASP A 14 3.43 -6.82 3.04
N SER A 15 3.96 -7.29 1.91
CA SER A 15 4.29 -8.70 1.68
C SER A 15 5.40 -9.26 2.58
N GLY A 16 5.97 -8.43 3.45
CA GLY A 16 7.10 -8.78 4.30
C GLY A 16 7.49 -7.62 5.22
N ILE A 17 8.79 -7.33 5.31
CA ILE A 17 9.33 -6.30 6.22
C ILE A 17 9.73 -4.99 5.53
N GLY A 18 9.70 -4.94 4.18
CA GLY A 18 10.14 -3.77 3.43
C GLY A 18 9.29 -2.53 3.70
N GLY A 19 8.01 -2.73 3.99
CA GLY A 19 7.04 -1.71 4.37
C GLY A 19 7.38 -0.97 5.68
N LEU A 20 8.32 -1.46 6.50
CA LEU A 20 8.81 -0.72 7.66
C LEU A 20 9.47 0.61 7.27
N THR A 21 9.97 0.74 6.03
CA THR A 21 10.44 2.01 5.49
C THR A 21 9.31 3.06 5.38
N VAL A 22 8.10 2.63 5.05
CA VAL A 22 6.89 3.47 5.02
C VAL A 22 6.47 3.81 6.45
N VAL A 23 6.44 2.83 7.36
CA VAL A 23 6.15 3.07 8.79
C VAL A 23 7.07 4.12 9.38
N LYS A 24 8.39 4.03 9.12
CA LYS A 24 9.37 5.01 9.59
C LYS A 24 9.02 6.44 9.15
N ARG A 25 8.55 6.62 7.90
CA ARG A 25 8.12 7.94 7.40
C ARG A 25 6.82 8.41 8.05
N PHE A 26 5.88 7.50 8.30
CA PHE A 26 4.64 7.82 9.01
C PHE A 26 4.91 8.30 10.43
N LEU A 27 5.77 7.61 11.19
CA LEU A 27 6.14 8.02 12.56
C LEU A 27 6.75 9.42 12.62
N THR A 28 7.44 9.85 11.56
CA THR A 28 7.99 11.23 11.48
C THR A 28 6.95 12.24 11.00
N ALA A 29 6.15 11.91 9.98
CA ALA A 29 5.23 12.85 9.35
C ALA A 29 3.90 13.00 10.11
N LEU A 30 3.49 11.96 10.84
CA LEU A 30 2.24 11.84 11.57
C LEU A 30 2.52 11.29 12.99
N PRO A 31 3.26 12.03 13.84
CA PRO A 31 3.76 11.51 15.12
C PRO A 31 2.66 11.17 16.13
N ASN A 32 1.45 11.68 15.93
CA ASN A 32 0.30 11.47 16.82
C ASN A 32 -0.62 10.33 16.35
N GLU A 33 -0.29 9.67 15.23
CA GLU A 33 -1.09 8.57 14.70
C GLU A 33 -0.63 7.22 15.24
N ASN A 34 -1.58 6.41 15.71
CA ASN A 34 -1.32 5.02 16.08
C ASN A 34 -1.21 4.17 14.81
N ILE A 35 -0.21 3.28 14.75
CA ILE A 35 0.05 2.44 13.57
C ILE A 35 -0.07 0.97 13.95
N ILE A 36 -0.81 0.20 13.14
CA ILE A 36 -0.78 -1.27 13.17
C ILE A 36 -0.14 -1.75 11.87
N TYR A 37 1.03 -2.38 11.99
CA TYR A 37 1.74 -2.95 10.84
C TYR A 37 1.48 -4.46 10.74
N PHE A 38 1.14 -4.92 9.55
CA PHE A 38 1.04 -6.34 9.21
C PHE A 38 2.01 -6.69 8.07
N GLY A 39 3.04 -7.47 8.39
CA GLY A 39 3.98 -7.99 7.39
C GLY A 39 3.66 -9.44 7.08
N ASP A 40 3.25 -9.73 5.85
CA ASP A 40 2.86 -11.07 5.41
C ASP A 40 4.06 -11.97 5.04
N THR A 41 4.96 -12.15 6.01
CA THR A 41 6.24 -12.84 5.81
C THR A 41 6.07 -14.32 5.47
N ALA A 42 4.94 -14.94 5.82
CA ALA A 42 4.67 -16.34 5.51
C ALA A 42 4.46 -16.61 4.00
N ARG A 43 4.11 -15.59 3.21
CA ARG A 43 3.80 -15.73 1.77
C ARG A 43 4.68 -14.87 0.87
N VAL A 44 5.76 -14.30 1.43
CA VAL A 44 6.79 -13.55 0.69
C VAL A 44 7.49 -14.44 -0.37
N PRO A 45 7.95 -13.91 -1.51
CA PRO A 45 7.67 -12.57 -2.05
C PRO A 45 6.41 -12.56 -2.94
N TYR A 46 5.66 -11.45 -2.89
CA TYR A 46 4.53 -11.24 -3.81
C TYR A 46 4.97 -11.02 -5.25
N GLY A 47 6.17 -10.47 -5.46
CA GLY A 47 6.67 -10.07 -6.79
C GLY A 47 6.81 -11.20 -7.82
N SER A 48 6.74 -12.46 -7.40
CA SER A 48 6.79 -13.65 -8.26
C SER A 48 5.47 -14.42 -8.34
N LYS A 49 4.41 -13.95 -7.67
CA LYS A 49 3.09 -14.60 -7.66
C LYS A 49 2.21 -14.08 -8.79
N SER A 50 1.15 -14.82 -9.10
CA SER A 50 0.14 -14.39 -10.05
C SER A 50 -0.68 -13.22 -9.51
N ASN A 51 -1.31 -12.46 -10.41
CA ASN A 51 -2.15 -11.33 -10.02
C ASN A 51 -3.31 -11.75 -9.11
N SER A 52 -3.97 -12.87 -9.41
CA SER A 52 -5.07 -13.39 -8.59
C SER A 52 -4.63 -13.72 -7.17
N THR A 53 -3.47 -14.38 -7.00
CA THR A 53 -2.90 -14.69 -5.69
C THR A 53 -2.55 -13.42 -4.91
N VAL A 54 -1.95 -12.42 -5.55
CA VAL A 54 -1.63 -11.15 -4.88
C VAL A 54 -2.90 -10.41 -4.44
N ILE A 55 -3.96 -10.43 -5.25
CA ILE A 55 -5.27 -9.85 -4.88
C ILE A 55 -5.85 -10.58 -3.68
N GLU A 56 -5.91 -11.90 -3.72
CA GLU A 56 -6.44 -12.72 -2.64
C GLU A 56 -5.72 -12.45 -1.32
N TYR A 57 -4.39 -12.48 -1.32
CA TYR A 57 -3.62 -12.22 -0.11
C TYR A 57 -3.83 -10.79 0.39
N SER A 58 -3.83 -9.80 -0.50
CA SER A 58 -4.08 -8.41 -0.12
C SER A 58 -5.45 -8.20 0.52
N LEU A 59 -6.49 -8.89 0.02
CA LEU A 59 -7.83 -8.87 0.61
C LEU A 59 -7.84 -9.50 2.01
N GLN A 60 -7.12 -10.60 2.21
CA GLN A 60 -6.98 -11.25 3.52
C GLN A 60 -6.22 -10.35 4.52
N ASP A 61 -5.12 -9.74 4.08
CA ASP A 61 -4.31 -8.82 4.89
C ASP A 61 -5.13 -7.60 5.32
N ALA A 62 -5.92 -7.04 4.39
CA ALA A 62 -6.82 -5.94 4.68
C ALA A 62 -7.94 -6.32 5.67
N ARG A 63 -8.55 -7.51 5.53
CA ARG A 63 -9.53 -8.02 6.51
C ARG A 63 -8.92 -8.19 7.90
N PHE A 64 -7.68 -8.68 7.97
CA PHE A 64 -6.96 -8.76 9.24
C PHE A 64 -6.80 -7.38 9.88
N LEU A 65 -6.37 -6.36 9.13
CA LEU A 65 -6.25 -5.00 9.65
C LEU A 65 -7.59 -4.39 10.06
N LEU A 66 -8.66 -4.62 9.29
CA LEU A 66 -10.01 -4.20 9.65
C LEU A 66 -10.48 -4.82 10.97
N SER A 67 -10.13 -6.08 11.24
CA SER A 67 -10.41 -6.73 12.53
C SER A 67 -9.74 -6.04 13.73
N LYS A 68 -8.74 -5.17 13.47
CA LYS A 68 -8.06 -4.35 14.47
C LYS A 68 -8.62 -2.92 14.56
N ASN A 69 -9.80 -2.68 13.97
CA ASN A 69 -10.53 -1.41 14.05
C ASN A 69 -9.74 -0.20 13.52
N VAL A 70 -9.05 -0.37 12.39
CA VAL A 70 -8.29 0.71 11.73
C VAL A 70 -9.21 1.70 11.01
N LYS A 71 -8.85 2.99 10.98
CA LYS A 71 -9.59 4.04 10.25
C LYS A 71 -9.22 4.16 8.77
N ALA A 72 -8.04 3.67 8.39
CA ALA A 72 -7.52 3.69 7.03
C ALA A 72 -6.53 2.55 6.83
N ILE A 73 -6.33 2.13 5.58
CA ILE A 73 -5.29 1.14 5.22
C ILE A 73 -4.31 1.73 4.21
N VAL A 74 -3.04 1.53 4.48
CA VAL A 74 -1.92 1.84 3.58
C VAL A 74 -1.33 0.53 3.07
N VAL A 75 -1.36 0.35 1.75
CA VAL A 75 -0.73 -0.76 1.03
C VAL A 75 0.72 -0.39 0.78
N ALA A 76 1.63 -0.74 1.71
CA ALA A 76 3.04 -0.38 1.63
C ALA A 76 3.83 -1.19 0.59
N CYS A 77 3.35 -2.37 0.19
CA CYS A 77 3.97 -3.16 -0.86
C CYS A 77 3.73 -2.57 -2.26
N ASN A 78 4.78 -2.23 -3.01
CA ASN A 78 4.64 -1.80 -4.41
C ASN A 78 4.01 -2.88 -5.30
N THR A 79 4.24 -4.16 -5.00
CA THR A 79 3.60 -5.25 -5.75
C THR A 79 2.10 -5.28 -5.48
N ALA A 80 1.68 -5.31 -4.21
CA ALA A 80 0.25 -5.29 -3.87
C ALA A 80 -0.43 -4.01 -4.37
N SER A 81 0.22 -2.85 -4.23
CA SER A 81 -0.29 -1.58 -4.76
C SER A 81 -0.40 -1.56 -6.28
N SER A 82 0.38 -2.35 -7.01
CA SER A 82 0.30 -2.44 -8.48
C SER A 82 -0.82 -3.33 -8.98
N VAL A 83 -1.22 -4.33 -8.19
CA VAL A 83 -2.16 -5.38 -8.61
C VAL A 83 -3.52 -5.25 -7.94
N ALA A 84 -3.54 -5.03 -6.62
CA ALA A 84 -4.74 -5.22 -5.78
C ALA A 84 -5.42 -3.92 -5.36
N ILE A 85 -4.83 -2.76 -5.62
CA ILE A 85 -5.30 -1.48 -5.04
C ILE A 85 -6.74 -1.13 -5.44
N ASP A 86 -7.14 -1.42 -6.68
CA ASP A 86 -8.48 -1.09 -7.17
C ASP A 86 -9.51 -2.09 -6.61
N GLU A 87 -9.14 -3.36 -6.44
CA GLU A 87 -10.01 -4.37 -5.83
C GLU A 87 -10.23 -4.10 -4.33
N LEU A 88 -9.18 -3.70 -3.62
CA LEU A 88 -9.26 -3.28 -2.22
C LEU A 88 -10.24 -2.11 -2.03
N ARG A 89 -10.17 -1.12 -2.92
CA ARG A 89 -11.06 0.06 -2.90
C ARG A 89 -12.51 -0.26 -3.26
N LYS A 90 -12.74 -1.26 -4.12
CA LYS A 90 -14.09 -1.74 -4.42
C LYS A 90 -14.68 -2.56 -3.27
N THR A 91 -13.84 -3.27 -2.54
CA THR A 91 -14.27 -4.22 -1.51
C THR A 91 -14.51 -3.56 -0.16
N PHE A 92 -13.77 -2.49 0.18
CA PHE A 92 -13.81 -1.89 1.51
C PHE A 92 -14.13 -0.39 1.46
N ASP A 93 -15.03 0.06 2.34
CA ASP A 93 -15.52 1.45 2.39
C ASP A 93 -14.62 2.42 3.18
N ILE A 94 -13.44 1.98 3.61
CA ILE A 94 -12.48 2.84 4.30
C ILE A 94 -11.43 3.41 3.33
N PRO A 95 -10.74 4.52 3.68
CA PRO A 95 -9.65 5.02 2.86
C PRO A 95 -8.54 3.98 2.62
N ILE A 96 -8.32 3.60 1.36
CA ILE A 96 -7.22 2.72 0.93
C ILE A 96 -6.20 3.51 0.09
N ILE A 97 -4.98 3.62 0.62
CA ILE A 97 -3.86 4.36 0.02
C ILE A 97 -2.79 3.39 -0.47
N GLY A 98 -2.39 3.51 -1.74
CA GLY A 98 -1.28 2.73 -2.33
C GLY A 98 -0.04 3.59 -2.59
N MET A 99 1.10 2.94 -2.84
CA MET A 99 2.39 3.63 -3.03
C MET A 99 2.57 4.25 -4.42
N ILE A 100 1.93 3.70 -5.46
CA ILE A 100 2.21 4.07 -6.86
C ILE A 100 1.75 5.49 -7.17
N GLY A 101 0.49 5.82 -6.88
CA GLY A 101 -0.07 7.14 -7.20
C GLY A 101 0.72 8.32 -6.61
N PRO A 102 1.04 8.29 -5.29
CA PRO A 102 1.92 9.30 -4.68
C PRO A 102 3.30 9.36 -5.33
N GLY A 103 3.91 8.21 -5.64
CA GLY A 103 5.21 8.12 -6.30
C GLY A 103 5.20 8.73 -7.71
N SER A 104 4.22 8.38 -8.54
CA SER A 104 4.03 8.97 -9.88
C SER A 104 3.86 10.48 -9.81
N LYS A 105 2.98 10.97 -8.92
CA LYS A 105 2.72 12.41 -8.76
C LYS A 105 3.98 13.18 -8.34
N ALA A 106 4.78 12.62 -7.42
CA ALA A 106 6.04 13.22 -7.01
C ALA A 106 7.05 13.25 -8.18
N ALA A 107 7.21 12.14 -8.92
CA ALA A 107 8.12 12.08 -10.05
C ALA A 107 7.77 13.10 -11.16
N LEU A 108 6.49 13.25 -11.46
CA LEU A 108 6.00 14.24 -12.45
C LEU A 108 6.22 15.69 -11.99
N LYS A 109 6.13 15.94 -10.69
CA LYS A 109 6.40 17.27 -10.13
C LYS A 109 7.88 17.65 -10.23
N GLU A 110 8.78 16.69 -10.02
CA GLU A 110 10.22 16.94 -9.94
C GLU A 110 10.95 16.86 -11.30
N THR A 111 10.41 16.11 -12.27
CA THR A 111 11.09 15.95 -13.57
C THR A 111 11.12 17.26 -14.38
N LYS A 112 12.28 17.57 -14.97
CA LYS A 112 12.48 18.73 -15.86
C LYS A 112 12.40 18.36 -17.34
N ASN A 113 12.79 17.14 -17.68
CA ASN A 113 12.89 16.66 -19.06
C ASN A 113 11.77 15.68 -19.46
N LYS A 114 10.81 15.43 -18.54
CA LYS A 114 9.68 14.51 -18.72
C LYS A 114 10.08 13.05 -18.98
N LYS A 115 11.32 12.66 -18.68
CA LYS A 115 11.79 11.26 -18.75
C LYS A 115 11.91 10.72 -17.32
N VAL A 116 11.12 9.71 -17.00
CA VAL A 116 11.07 9.09 -15.67
C VAL A 116 11.38 7.60 -15.79
N GLY A 117 12.40 7.15 -15.08
CA GLY A 117 12.71 5.73 -14.91
C GLY A 117 12.05 5.18 -13.65
N VAL A 118 11.55 3.95 -13.71
CA VAL A 118 10.98 3.24 -12.56
C VAL A 118 11.60 1.86 -12.47
N ILE A 119 12.04 1.49 -11.28
CA ILE A 119 12.54 0.14 -10.96
C ILE A 119 11.60 -0.51 -9.94
N GLY A 120 11.40 -1.82 -10.04
CA GLY A 120 10.47 -2.55 -9.19
C GLY A 120 10.53 -4.05 -9.44
N THR A 121 9.67 -4.80 -8.73
CA THR A 121 9.56 -6.25 -8.93
C THR A 121 8.99 -6.56 -10.31
N ARG A 122 9.15 -7.81 -10.77
CA ARG A 122 8.57 -8.28 -12.04
C ARG A 122 7.07 -7.99 -12.11
N ALA A 123 6.31 -8.34 -11.07
CA ALA A 123 4.88 -8.07 -11.01
C ALA A 123 4.54 -6.57 -11.06
N THR A 124 5.30 -5.69 -10.38
CA THR A 124 5.06 -4.24 -10.47
C THR A 124 5.26 -3.71 -11.89
N ILE A 125 6.34 -4.12 -12.56
CA ILE A 125 6.71 -3.62 -13.89
C ILE A 125 5.81 -4.22 -14.98
N SER A 126 5.53 -5.53 -14.94
CA SER A 126 4.72 -6.21 -15.95
C SER A 126 3.28 -5.71 -15.99
N ASN A 127 2.73 -5.24 -14.87
CA ASN A 127 1.39 -4.64 -14.82
C ASN A 127 1.34 -3.19 -15.33
N SER A 128 2.51 -2.60 -15.65
CA SER A 128 2.66 -1.20 -16.10
C SER A 128 1.95 -0.19 -15.20
N ALA A 129 1.89 -0.48 -13.90
CA ALA A 129 1.02 0.25 -12.98
C ALA A 129 1.43 1.73 -12.81
N TYR A 130 2.73 2.04 -12.90
CA TYR A 130 3.24 3.42 -12.88
C TYR A 130 2.92 4.19 -14.17
N ALA A 131 2.89 3.52 -15.34
CA ALA A 131 2.58 4.21 -16.60
C ALA A 131 1.09 4.61 -16.71
N LYS A 132 0.23 3.98 -15.90
CA LYS A 132 -1.21 4.21 -15.86
C LYS A 132 -1.65 5.25 -14.81
N ARG A 133 -0.72 5.75 -13.98
CA ARG A 133 -1.03 6.60 -12.80
C ARG A 133 -0.14 7.83 -12.71
#